data_AF-A0A0F3MUJ2-F1
#
_entry.id   AF-A0A0F3MUJ2-F1
#
_cell.length_a   1.000
_cell.length_b   1.000
_cell.length_c   1.000
_cell.angle_alpha   90.00
_cell.angle_beta   90.00
_cell.angle_gamma   90.00
#
_symmetry.space_group_name_H-M   'P 1'
#
loop_
_entity.id
_entity.type
_entity.pdbx_description
1 polymer ?
#
loop_
_entity_poly.entity_id
_entity_poly.type
_entity_poly.pdbx_seq_one_letter_code
_entity_poly.pdbx_strand_id
1 'polypeptide(L)'
;MRVIYKSIVLVFAMGEVNFGIYSWMFCSLLCRISRTAVCIVLSGIFIYTNACASTAEEDPRSSFIKDVEGMKKTPYTRQDFQDFITKCDAKGIAPNFSKEFGNNFYGADFSELDMRGSIFEDVNLMQASFRHSNISNTVFTNSDMRGTDFSNTDLNKSRFENVDLKFANLALADLSGVKITSSDIGYSSFIGSDMQMASLDKVTGYGATFSNAELTLVSITESTLRKANFQDAEASNVVIQNSDLTEVSFFGANLRSARIQQSLLQHSMMYAVNLDFADLTGSDLSFSNLEMASIRSASLYKANLKNVNMYSADVYYTDLRDADLSRATLENTSLVGVNLKDAILQHSVLNGASIEESILQSSDLRGVSLDSGRVSHSEMNLAILNNAVIRNSNITKSNMRSASLHGAMLEGVNVSEVDFTSANMKGAKASKSVYSGIIARNTRWAYAQLNDLIIYNSQFDKARFYNSNLNKVNFFRSDMAGILFSKSAFIGSSIHGNTMSAAKFRDCTFKNTLVVDNGISAPVGAIGSIDALEQLFSSELVFDVNYSYFDFSGMSLHDIDFSNAVLAGVKFNDAHLSKVNFTGANLSFTDFTDARLEDVNFANANLLGANIAGHDAFEEKDEVPGERDSLLSR
;
A
#
# COMPACT_ATOMS: atom_id res chain seq x y z
N MET A 1 31.34 16.63 21.49
CA MET A 1 30.63 17.63 20.65
C MET A 1 31.52 18.47 19.73
N ARG A 2 32.77 18.83 20.06
CA ARG A 2 33.64 19.60 19.12
C ARG A 2 34.36 18.80 18.02
N VAL A 3 34.34 17.46 18.07
CA VAL A 3 34.89 16.59 17.00
C VAL A 3 33.82 16.21 15.97
N ILE A 4 32.54 16.13 16.39
CA ILE A 4 31.40 15.84 15.50
C ILE A 4 31.05 17.04 14.61
N TYR A 5 31.28 18.26 15.09
CA TYR A 5 31.06 19.48 14.30
C TYR A 5 32.07 19.66 13.16
N LYS A 6 33.29 19.09 13.26
CA LYS A 6 34.32 19.21 12.21
C LYS A 6 34.17 18.20 11.07
N SER A 7 33.47 17.08 11.29
CA SER A 7 33.20 16.10 10.22
C SER A 7 31.96 16.45 9.39
N ILE A 8 30.99 17.18 9.97
CA ILE A 8 29.75 17.59 9.28
C ILE A 8 30.00 18.80 8.36
N VAL A 9 30.94 19.69 8.72
CA VAL A 9 31.29 20.86 7.90
C VAL A 9 32.13 20.50 6.67
N LEU A 10 32.80 19.34 6.64
CA LEU A 10 33.58 18.91 5.47
C LEU A 10 32.73 18.26 4.36
N VAL A 11 31.50 17.83 4.66
CA VAL A 11 30.58 17.18 3.69
C VAL A 11 29.72 18.21 2.94
N PHE A 12 29.55 19.42 3.47
CA PHE A 12 28.79 20.49 2.81
C PHE A 12 29.61 21.38 1.85
N ALA A 13 30.89 21.08 1.62
CA ALA A 13 31.78 21.89 0.79
C ALA A 13 32.15 21.27 -0.58
N MET A 14 31.55 20.14 -0.99
CA MET A 14 31.72 19.59 -2.33
C MET A 14 30.36 19.33 -2.97
N GLY A 15 30.12 20.03 -4.08
CA GLY A 15 28.83 20.13 -4.75
C GLY A 15 28.36 18.87 -5.46
N GLU A 16 27.07 18.93 -5.81
CA GLU A 16 26.31 18.11 -6.76
C GLU A 16 27.11 17.10 -7.59
N VAL A 17 27.00 15.80 -7.27
CA VAL A 17 26.98 14.69 -8.24
C VAL A 17 26.25 13.48 -7.63
N ASN A 18 25.32 12.90 -8.40
CA ASN A 18 24.68 11.58 -8.29
C ASN A 18 25.20 10.61 -7.21
N PHE A 19 24.30 10.10 -6.36
CA PHE A 19 24.43 8.76 -5.75
C PHE A 19 23.06 8.10 -5.49
N GLY A 20 22.52 7.48 -6.55
CA GLY A 20 21.91 6.16 -6.39
C GLY A 20 23.03 5.12 -6.34
N ILE A 21 22.78 4.00 -5.66
CA ILE A 21 23.73 2.90 -5.37
C ILE A 21 24.63 3.20 -4.16
N TYR A 22 24.15 2.87 -2.95
CA TYR A 22 24.89 2.28 -1.80
C TYR A 22 23.99 2.32 -0.54
N SER A 23 22.81 1.69 -0.60
CA SER A 23 21.89 1.60 0.56
C SER A 23 21.94 0.26 1.31
N TRP A 24 22.78 -0.69 0.90
CA TRP A 24 22.78 -2.05 1.49
C TRP A 24 23.94 -2.35 2.46
N MET A 25 24.88 -1.43 2.66
CA MET A 25 26.02 -1.64 3.58
C MET A 25 25.97 -0.85 4.90
N PHE A 26 24.96 -0.01 5.11
CA PHE A 26 24.80 0.75 6.36
C PHE A 26 23.83 0.13 7.37
N CYS A 27 23.19 -1.00 7.02
CA CYS A 27 22.15 -1.62 7.84
C CYS A 27 22.67 -2.58 8.93
N SER A 28 23.98 -2.86 9.00
CA SER A 28 24.56 -3.79 9.98
C SER A 28 25.29 -3.12 11.16
N LEU A 29 25.48 -1.80 11.14
CA LEU A 29 26.21 -1.08 12.21
C LEU A 29 25.30 -0.31 13.18
N LEU A 30 24.00 -0.16 12.88
CA LEU A 30 23.04 0.61 13.69
C LEU A 30 22.19 -0.24 14.65
N CYS A 31 22.43 -1.54 14.76
CA CYS A 31 21.68 -2.43 15.65
C CYS A 31 22.17 -2.41 17.13
N ARG A 32 23.05 -1.47 17.52
CA ARG A 32 23.57 -1.35 18.90
C ARG A 32 23.82 0.10 19.34
N ILE A 33 22.84 0.99 19.25
CA ILE A 33 22.86 2.27 20.00
C ILE A 33 21.44 2.52 20.56
N SER A 34 21.36 2.94 21.82
CA SER A 34 20.18 2.89 22.68
C SER A 34 18.95 3.65 22.17
N ARG A 35 17.77 3.11 22.52
CA ARG A 35 16.40 3.56 22.21
C ARG A 35 16.02 4.98 22.67
N THR A 36 16.96 5.82 23.10
CA THR A 36 16.66 7.17 23.62
C THR A 36 17.16 8.28 22.69
N ALA A 37 17.99 7.98 21.69
CA ALA A 37 18.51 8.97 20.74
C ALA A 37 17.74 9.04 19.41
N VAL A 38 16.87 8.08 19.13
CA VAL A 38 16.11 8.00 17.87
C VAL A 38 14.85 8.87 17.88
N CYS A 39 14.30 9.21 19.06
CA CYS A 39 13.10 10.05 19.17
C CYS A 39 13.36 11.57 18.99
N ILE A 40 14.62 12.03 19.02
CA ILE A 40 14.95 13.46 18.87
C ILE A 40 15.42 13.80 17.44
N VAL A 41 15.76 12.80 16.63
CA VAL A 41 16.24 13.02 15.25
C VAL A 41 15.10 12.85 14.21
N LEU A 42 14.03 12.12 14.54
CA LEU A 42 12.84 12.01 13.67
C LEU A 42 11.87 13.19 13.78
N SER A 43 11.93 14.00 14.84
CA SER A 43 11.14 15.24 14.97
C SER A 43 11.78 16.44 14.26
N GLY A 44 12.97 16.29 13.66
CA GLY A 44 13.78 17.40 13.11
C GLY A 44 13.96 17.42 11.59
N ILE A 45 13.44 16.43 10.84
CA ILE A 45 13.72 16.28 9.39
C ILE A 45 12.51 16.60 8.49
N PHE A 46 11.35 16.95 9.06
CA PHE A 46 10.19 17.43 8.27
C PHE A 46 10.02 18.96 8.23
N ILE A 47 10.98 19.71 8.74
CA ILE A 47 11.03 21.17 8.56
C ILE A 47 12.17 21.47 7.59
N TYR A 48 11.94 21.35 6.29
CA TYR A 48 12.58 22.15 5.22
C TYR A 48 12.08 21.64 3.87
N THR A 49 10.98 22.22 3.38
CA THR A 49 10.76 22.67 1.99
C THR A 49 9.33 23.19 1.85
N ASN A 50 9.10 24.41 2.33
CA ASN A 50 8.43 25.46 1.55
C ASN A 50 8.40 26.73 2.41
N ALA A 51 9.32 27.65 2.07
CA ALA A 51 9.23 29.02 2.50
C ALA A 51 8.04 29.67 1.75
N CYS A 52 6.87 29.64 2.38
CA CYS A 52 5.83 30.63 2.14
C CYS A 52 5.67 31.40 3.43
N ALA A 53 5.90 32.71 3.39
CA ALA A 53 5.81 33.61 4.52
C ALA A 53 4.39 33.59 5.11
N SER A 54 4.18 32.76 6.13
CA SER A 54 3.06 32.90 7.05
C SER A 54 3.57 33.71 8.24
N THR A 55 2.83 34.75 8.58
CA THR A 55 2.96 35.45 9.85
C THR A 55 2.99 34.40 10.96
N ALA A 56 4.08 34.31 11.71
CA ALA A 56 4.18 33.39 12.84
C ALA A 56 3.00 33.67 13.79
N GLU A 57 2.06 32.73 13.88
CA GLU A 57 0.98 32.79 14.88
C GLU A 57 1.63 32.97 16.25
N GLU A 58 1.19 34.00 16.99
CA GLU A 58 1.65 34.25 18.35
C GLU A 58 1.35 33.01 19.23
N ASP A 59 2.32 32.53 20.01
CA ASP A 59 2.13 31.34 20.87
C ASP A 59 0.89 31.58 21.75
N PRO A 60 -0.17 30.78 21.66
CA PRO A 60 -1.43 31.06 22.35
C PRO A 60 -1.27 31.01 23.88
N ARG A 61 -0.22 30.37 24.40
CA ARG A 61 0.14 30.44 25.82
C ARG A 61 0.58 31.84 26.23
N SER A 62 1.23 32.58 25.33
CA SER A 62 1.66 33.96 25.60
C SER A 62 0.50 34.93 25.71
N SER A 63 -0.55 34.77 24.89
CA SER A 63 -1.81 35.52 25.04
C SER A 63 -2.49 35.16 26.36
N PHE A 64 -2.57 33.87 26.70
CA PHE A 64 -3.15 33.44 27.97
C PHE A 64 -2.41 34.02 29.18
N ILE A 65 -1.07 34.02 29.19
CA ILE A 65 -0.28 34.62 30.27
C ILE A 65 -0.60 36.12 30.42
N LYS A 66 -0.69 36.87 29.30
CA LYS A 66 -1.06 38.29 29.33
C LYS A 66 -2.45 38.53 29.91
N ASP A 67 -3.43 37.67 29.60
CA ASP A 67 -4.79 37.80 30.14
C ASP A 67 -4.84 37.59 31.66
N VAL A 68 -3.99 36.69 32.17
CA VAL A 68 -3.88 36.39 33.60
C VAL A 68 -3.15 37.51 34.36
N GLU A 69 -2.22 38.22 33.71
CA GLU A 69 -1.48 39.33 34.29
C GLU A 69 -2.41 40.49 34.71
N GLY A 70 -2.56 40.69 36.02
CA GLY A 70 -3.35 41.80 36.59
C GLY A 70 -4.76 41.43 37.05
N MET A 71 -5.19 40.17 36.88
CA MET A 71 -6.45 39.69 37.46
C MET A 71 -6.37 39.59 38.99
N LYS A 72 -7.44 40.03 39.68
CA LYS A 72 -7.58 39.91 41.14
C LYS A 72 -8.28 38.60 41.48
N LYS A 73 -7.62 37.76 42.29
CA LYS A 73 -8.20 36.53 42.82
C LYS A 73 -9.51 36.80 43.55
N THR A 74 -10.39 35.81 43.52
CA THR A 74 -11.64 35.85 44.30
C THR A 74 -11.34 36.09 45.79
N PRO A 75 -12.17 36.88 46.50
CA PRO A 75 -11.98 37.11 47.93
C PRO A 75 -12.48 35.93 48.79
N TYR A 76 -13.22 34.99 48.20
CA TYR A 76 -13.83 33.88 48.91
C TYR A 76 -12.85 32.72 49.09
N THR A 77 -12.98 32.04 50.23
CA THR A 77 -12.20 30.87 50.60
C THR A 77 -12.96 29.58 50.32
N ARG A 78 -12.24 28.45 50.31
CA ARG A 78 -12.87 27.11 50.22
C ARG A 78 -13.94 26.89 51.30
N GLN A 79 -13.74 27.42 52.50
CA GLN A 79 -14.71 27.30 53.59
C GLN A 79 -16.01 28.07 53.31
N ASP A 80 -15.92 29.25 52.69
CA ASP A 80 -17.12 30.03 52.31
C ASP A 80 -18.00 29.23 51.34
N PHE A 81 -17.37 28.52 50.39
CA PHE A 81 -18.08 27.65 49.45
C PHE A 81 -18.69 26.44 50.17
N GLN A 82 -17.94 25.77 51.06
CA GLN A 82 -18.44 24.63 51.85
C GLN A 82 -19.66 25.01 52.70
N ASP A 83 -19.63 26.18 53.33
CA ASP A 83 -20.74 26.67 54.14
C ASP A 83 -21.99 26.97 53.29
N PHE A 84 -21.80 27.51 52.08
CA PHE A 84 -22.90 27.73 51.14
C PHE A 84 -23.52 26.43 50.64
N ILE A 85 -22.70 25.44 50.27
CA ILE A 85 -23.15 24.11 49.86
C ILE A 85 -24.01 23.50 50.98
N THR A 86 -23.52 23.50 52.21
CA THR A 86 -24.24 22.95 53.38
C THR A 86 -25.60 23.63 53.58
N LYS A 87 -25.69 24.95 53.34
CA LYS A 87 -26.97 25.69 53.39
C LYS A 87 -27.93 25.30 52.28
N CYS A 88 -27.42 25.01 51.07
CA CYS A 88 -28.23 24.57 49.93
C CYS A 88 -28.75 23.15 50.14
N ASP A 89 -27.90 22.24 50.64
CA ASP A 89 -28.25 20.86 50.96
C ASP A 89 -29.36 20.80 52.02
N ALA A 90 -29.24 21.62 53.08
CA ALA A 90 -30.28 21.73 54.11
C ALA A 90 -31.64 22.22 53.56
N LYS A 91 -31.64 22.88 52.41
CA LYS A 91 -32.84 23.37 51.71
C LYS A 91 -33.29 22.45 50.57
N GLY A 92 -32.50 21.44 50.23
CA GLY A 92 -32.75 20.56 49.07
C GLY A 92 -32.74 21.31 47.74
N ILE A 93 -31.93 22.37 47.61
CA ILE A 93 -31.80 23.16 46.38
C ILE A 93 -30.40 23.01 45.79
N ALA A 94 -30.28 23.09 44.47
CA ALA A 94 -29.00 23.10 43.79
C ALA A 94 -28.19 24.39 44.12
N PRO A 95 -26.88 24.29 44.44
CA PRO A 95 -26.04 25.47 44.63
C PRO A 95 -25.92 26.28 43.34
N ASN A 96 -26.34 27.54 43.36
CA ASN A 96 -26.11 28.49 42.28
C ASN A 96 -25.09 29.54 42.75
N PHE A 97 -23.84 29.34 42.35
CA PHE A 97 -22.72 30.14 42.85
C PHE A 97 -22.74 31.57 42.33
N SER A 98 -23.14 31.78 41.07
CA SER A 98 -23.18 33.14 40.50
C SER A 98 -24.18 34.04 41.21
N LYS A 99 -25.32 33.49 41.66
CA LYS A 99 -26.32 34.23 42.44
C LYS A 99 -25.86 34.60 43.85
N GLU A 100 -25.09 33.74 44.51
CA GLU A 100 -24.64 33.98 45.89
C GLU A 100 -23.39 34.86 45.95
N PHE A 101 -22.40 34.58 45.10
CA PHE A 101 -21.05 35.13 45.22
C PHE A 101 -20.68 36.12 44.11
N GLY A 102 -21.51 36.27 43.08
CA GLY A 102 -21.22 37.06 41.89
C GLY A 102 -20.43 36.27 40.84
N ASN A 103 -19.77 36.96 39.92
CA ASN A 103 -19.18 36.34 38.71
C ASN A 103 -17.68 36.07 38.76
N ASN A 104 -16.95 36.49 39.81
CA ASN A 104 -15.49 36.34 39.86
C ASN A 104 -15.05 35.21 40.79
N PHE A 105 -14.68 34.08 40.19
CA PHE A 105 -14.06 32.92 40.85
C PHE A 105 -12.64 32.66 40.32
N TYR A 106 -11.98 33.68 39.78
CA TYR A 106 -10.59 33.54 39.33
C TYR A 106 -9.70 33.03 40.46
N GLY A 107 -9.03 31.90 40.21
CA GLY A 107 -8.14 31.23 41.16
C GLY A 107 -8.83 30.65 42.40
N ALA A 108 -10.15 30.44 42.37
CA ALA A 108 -10.91 29.85 43.47
C ALA A 108 -10.52 28.39 43.74
N ASP A 109 -10.57 27.98 45.01
CA ASP A 109 -10.33 26.60 45.42
C ASP A 109 -11.64 25.89 45.78
N PHE A 110 -12.08 25.02 44.88
CA PHE A 110 -13.23 24.12 45.03
C PHE A 110 -12.81 22.66 45.25
N SER A 111 -11.53 22.41 45.53
CA SER A 111 -10.99 21.06 45.58
C SER A 111 -11.68 20.22 46.67
N GLU A 112 -11.94 18.95 46.35
CA GLU A 112 -12.57 17.94 47.23
C GLU A 112 -13.98 18.29 47.73
N LEU A 113 -14.63 19.33 47.21
CA LEU A 113 -16.01 19.67 47.58
C LEU A 113 -17.02 18.76 46.84
N ASP A 114 -18.16 18.49 47.46
CA ASP A 114 -19.32 17.88 46.80
C ASP A 114 -20.29 19.00 46.40
N MET A 115 -20.41 19.25 45.10
CA MET A 115 -21.24 20.31 44.53
C MET A 115 -22.11 19.77 43.40
N ARG A 116 -22.60 18.53 43.54
CA ARG A 116 -23.43 17.89 42.52
C ARG A 116 -24.64 18.72 42.13
N GLY A 117 -24.91 18.78 40.83
CA GLY A 117 -26.05 19.53 40.29
C GLY A 117 -25.92 21.06 40.40
N SER A 118 -24.74 21.57 40.78
CA SER A 118 -24.52 23.02 40.90
C SER A 118 -24.60 23.74 39.56
N ILE A 119 -24.78 25.06 39.62
CA ILE A 119 -24.92 25.94 38.46
C ILE A 119 -23.85 27.04 38.53
N PHE A 120 -23.10 27.16 37.44
CA PHE A 120 -22.13 28.22 37.16
C PHE A 120 -22.52 28.88 35.82
N GLU A 121 -23.07 30.09 35.89
CA GLU A 121 -23.57 30.83 34.72
C GLU A 121 -22.95 32.23 34.71
N ASP A 122 -22.39 32.62 33.56
CA ASP A 122 -21.73 33.91 33.33
C ASP A 122 -20.60 34.21 34.34
N VAL A 123 -19.76 33.20 34.63
CA VAL A 123 -18.69 33.31 35.63
C VAL A 123 -17.29 33.24 35.03
N ASN A 124 -16.33 33.85 35.71
CA ASN A 124 -14.90 33.67 35.48
C ASN A 124 -14.35 32.64 36.48
N LEU A 125 -13.99 31.46 35.98
CA LEU A 125 -13.37 30.35 36.70
C LEU A 125 -11.91 30.13 36.27
N MET A 126 -11.29 31.09 35.57
CA MET A 126 -9.90 30.96 35.14
C MET A 126 -8.99 30.54 36.31
N GLN A 127 -8.14 29.55 36.08
CA GLN A 127 -7.22 28.98 37.08
C GLN A 127 -7.87 28.49 38.39
N ALA A 128 -9.19 28.27 38.43
CA ALA A 128 -9.83 27.64 39.58
C ALA A 128 -9.41 26.16 39.70
N SER A 129 -9.48 25.61 40.91
CA SER A 129 -9.20 24.19 41.18
C SER A 129 -10.46 23.47 41.61
N PHE A 130 -10.83 22.42 40.88
CA PHE A 130 -11.90 21.47 41.19
C PHE A 130 -11.34 20.07 41.53
N ARG A 131 -10.03 19.94 41.73
CA ARG A 131 -9.35 18.66 41.96
C ARG A 131 -10.08 17.79 42.98
N HIS A 132 -10.29 16.52 42.65
CA HIS A 132 -10.91 15.54 43.53
C HIS A 132 -12.33 15.90 44.00
N SER A 133 -12.98 16.90 43.40
CA SER A 133 -14.36 17.28 43.75
C SER A 133 -15.37 16.33 43.09
N ASN A 134 -16.60 16.33 43.62
CA ASN A 134 -17.75 15.76 42.92
C ASN A 134 -18.63 16.88 42.40
N ILE A 135 -18.60 17.08 41.08
CA ILE A 135 -19.41 18.05 40.36
C ILE A 135 -20.22 17.35 39.27
N SER A 136 -20.66 16.12 39.53
CA SER A 136 -21.54 15.41 38.60
C SER A 136 -22.87 16.15 38.45
N ASN A 137 -23.42 16.11 37.23
CA ASN A 137 -24.64 16.82 36.84
C ASN A 137 -24.58 18.36 36.97
N THR A 138 -23.39 18.94 37.12
CA THR A 138 -23.18 20.40 37.18
C THR A 138 -23.35 21.03 35.80
N VAL A 139 -23.82 22.28 35.79
CA VAL A 139 -24.02 23.08 34.56
C VAL A 139 -23.08 24.28 34.56
N PHE A 140 -22.25 24.38 33.52
CA PHE A 140 -21.42 25.54 33.20
C PHE A 140 -21.92 26.18 31.91
N THR A 141 -22.27 27.46 31.96
CA THR A 141 -22.78 28.21 30.80
C THR A 141 -22.11 29.57 30.70
N ASN A 142 -21.71 29.97 29.48
CA ASN A 142 -21.16 31.30 29.19
C ASN A 142 -19.97 31.71 30.08
N SER A 143 -19.10 30.75 30.41
CA SER A 143 -18.08 30.94 31.45
C SER A 143 -16.67 30.81 30.90
N ASP A 144 -15.76 31.65 31.40
CA ASP A 144 -14.33 31.56 31.10
C ASP A 144 -13.68 30.63 32.12
N MET A 145 -13.19 29.49 31.64
CA MET A 145 -12.66 28.39 32.45
C MET A 145 -11.22 28.06 32.06
N ARG A 146 -10.51 29.00 31.45
CA ARG A 146 -9.15 28.76 30.94
C ARG A 146 -8.18 28.42 32.08
N GLY A 147 -7.42 27.35 31.90
CA GLY A 147 -6.47 26.85 32.88
C GLY A 147 -7.09 26.28 34.16
N THR A 148 -8.40 26.00 34.19
CA THR A 148 -9.06 25.36 35.33
C THR A 148 -8.54 23.94 35.52
N ASP A 149 -8.33 23.52 36.76
CA ASP A 149 -7.87 22.16 37.10
C ASP A 149 -9.03 21.27 37.57
N PHE A 150 -9.46 20.37 36.68
CA PHE A 150 -10.45 19.31 36.89
C PHE A 150 -9.81 17.94 37.11
N SER A 151 -8.50 17.84 37.37
CA SER A 151 -7.89 16.52 37.48
C SER A 151 -8.48 15.68 38.62
N ASN A 152 -8.72 14.39 38.33
CA ASN A 152 -9.36 13.44 39.25
C ASN A 152 -10.75 13.88 39.76
N THR A 153 -11.47 14.68 38.98
CA THR A 153 -12.81 15.19 39.34
C THR A 153 -13.90 14.28 38.79
N ASP A 154 -14.99 14.10 39.54
CA ASP A 154 -16.22 13.49 39.02
C ASP A 154 -17.08 14.57 38.31
N LEU A 155 -17.09 14.50 36.98
CA LEU A 155 -17.83 15.35 36.04
C LEU A 155 -18.96 14.57 35.34
N ASN A 156 -19.36 13.41 35.88
CA ASN A 156 -20.35 12.54 35.26
C ASN A 156 -21.62 13.33 34.90
N LYS A 157 -22.03 13.25 33.63
CA LYS A 157 -23.23 13.90 33.07
C LYS A 157 -23.29 15.43 33.21
N SER A 158 -22.18 16.07 33.53
CA SER A 158 -22.11 17.53 33.58
C SER A 158 -22.24 18.15 32.19
N ARG A 159 -22.61 19.43 32.14
CA ARG A 159 -22.85 20.15 30.89
C ARG A 159 -21.99 21.40 30.83
N PHE A 160 -21.31 21.58 29.72
CA PHE A 160 -20.52 22.74 29.37
C PHE A 160 -21.09 23.34 28.08
N GLU A 161 -21.64 24.54 28.16
CA GLU A 161 -22.26 25.22 27.03
C GLU A 161 -21.68 26.62 26.86
N ASN A 162 -21.11 26.90 25.68
CA ASN A 162 -20.50 28.19 25.39
C ASN A 162 -19.43 28.59 26.43
N VAL A 163 -18.52 27.66 26.75
CA VAL A 163 -17.42 27.90 27.71
C VAL A 163 -16.06 27.90 26.99
N ASP A 164 -15.08 28.59 27.59
CA ASP A 164 -13.68 28.49 27.17
C ASP A 164 -12.89 27.65 28.18
N LEU A 165 -12.54 26.43 27.79
CA LEU A 165 -11.75 25.45 28.54
C LEU A 165 -10.30 25.38 28.04
N LYS A 166 -9.79 26.40 27.35
CA LYS A 166 -8.40 26.35 26.88
C LYS A 166 -7.43 26.11 28.03
N PHE A 167 -6.43 25.26 27.78
CA PHE A 167 -5.41 24.89 28.77
C PHE A 167 -5.96 24.24 30.06
N ALA A 168 -7.24 23.87 30.12
CA ALA A 168 -7.79 23.19 31.28
C ALA A 168 -7.19 21.80 31.44
N ASN A 169 -7.04 21.36 32.70
CA ASN A 169 -6.53 20.03 33.03
C ASN A 169 -7.67 19.13 33.48
N LEU A 170 -8.10 18.20 32.64
CA LEU A 170 -9.12 17.19 32.92
C LEU A 170 -8.52 15.77 33.05
N ALA A 171 -7.21 15.67 33.32
CA ALA A 171 -6.54 14.38 33.41
C ALA A 171 -7.16 13.50 34.51
N LEU A 172 -7.41 12.23 34.19
CA LEU A 172 -7.99 11.23 35.10
C LEU A 172 -9.38 11.61 35.67
N ALA A 173 -10.07 12.57 35.06
CA ALA A 173 -11.44 12.92 35.45
C ALA A 173 -12.44 11.85 34.94
N ASP A 174 -13.55 11.68 35.66
CA ASP A 174 -14.72 10.95 35.17
C ASP A 174 -15.62 11.92 34.41
N LEU A 175 -15.56 11.88 33.09
CA LEU A 175 -16.33 12.66 32.14
C LEU A 175 -17.42 11.81 31.47
N SER A 176 -17.79 10.67 32.06
CA SER A 176 -18.75 9.78 31.45
C SER A 176 -20.11 10.47 31.27
N GLY A 177 -20.64 10.42 30.05
CA GLY A 177 -21.89 11.10 29.66
C GLY A 177 -21.84 12.63 29.69
N VAL A 178 -20.67 13.27 29.81
CA VAL A 178 -20.53 14.73 29.77
C VAL A 178 -21.01 15.28 28.42
N LYS A 179 -21.57 16.49 28.42
CA LYS A 179 -21.91 17.23 27.20
C LYS A 179 -21.10 18.52 27.14
N ILE A 180 -20.32 18.68 26.08
CA ILE A 180 -19.59 19.91 25.77
C ILE A 180 -20.10 20.41 24.44
N THR A 181 -20.74 21.57 24.44
CA THR A 181 -21.40 22.14 23.26
C THR A 181 -20.95 23.56 23.00
N SER A 182 -20.63 23.88 21.74
CA SER A 182 -20.23 25.22 21.31
C SER A 182 -19.13 25.84 22.18
N SER A 183 -18.13 25.04 22.56
CA SER A 183 -17.13 25.41 23.56
C SER A 183 -15.72 25.18 23.02
N ASP A 184 -14.74 25.89 23.59
CA ASP A 184 -13.34 25.79 23.18
C ASP A 184 -12.53 24.96 24.18
N ILE A 185 -12.01 23.82 23.75
CA ILE A 185 -11.16 22.90 24.52
C ILE A 185 -9.69 22.95 24.05
N GLY A 186 -9.26 24.02 23.37
CA GLY A 186 -7.91 24.12 22.81
C GLY A 186 -6.82 23.91 23.85
N TYR A 187 -5.82 23.08 23.55
CA TYR A 187 -4.70 22.75 24.44
C TYR A 187 -5.09 22.15 25.80
N SER A 188 -6.34 21.74 26.02
CA SER A 188 -6.72 21.07 27.25
C SER A 188 -6.19 19.63 27.29
N SER A 189 -6.09 19.08 28.50
CA SER A 189 -5.58 17.74 28.75
C SER A 189 -6.69 16.83 29.29
N PHE A 190 -7.08 15.82 28.52
CA PHE A 190 -7.99 14.73 28.86
C PHE A 190 -7.22 13.41 29.07
N ILE A 191 -5.94 13.48 29.45
CA ILE A 191 -5.08 12.30 29.54
C ILE A 191 -5.65 11.31 30.57
N GLY A 192 -5.87 10.07 30.13
CA GLY A 192 -6.36 8.99 31.00
C GLY A 192 -7.76 9.21 31.60
N SER A 193 -8.54 10.16 31.08
CA SER A 193 -9.89 10.42 31.58
C SER A 193 -10.90 9.39 31.04
N ASP A 194 -11.95 9.11 31.82
CA ASP A 194 -13.08 8.32 31.35
C ASP A 194 -14.09 9.24 30.66
N MET A 195 -14.20 9.18 29.34
CA MET A 195 -15.13 9.98 28.55
C MET A 195 -16.24 9.13 27.93
N GLN A 196 -16.51 7.94 28.44
CA GLN A 196 -17.49 7.05 27.82
C GLN A 196 -18.85 7.72 27.65
N MET A 197 -19.43 7.58 26.46
CA MET A 197 -20.73 8.19 26.10
C MET A 197 -20.76 9.74 26.16
N ALA A 198 -19.61 10.41 26.22
CA ALA A 198 -19.55 11.87 26.14
C ALA A 198 -20.00 12.40 24.76
N SER A 199 -20.45 13.65 24.74
CA SER A 199 -20.83 14.37 23.54
C SER A 199 -20.02 15.65 23.41
N LEU A 200 -19.27 15.78 22.32
CA LEU A 200 -18.55 16.98 21.90
C LEU A 200 -19.23 17.51 20.63
N ASP A 201 -20.06 18.55 20.76
CA ASP A 201 -20.80 19.13 19.64
C ASP A 201 -20.34 20.56 19.37
N LYS A 202 -19.95 20.86 18.13
CA LYS A 202 -19.48 22.19 17.73
C LYS A 202 -18.33 22.72 18.59
N VAL A 203 -17.43 21.84 19.01
CA VAL A 203 -16.28 22.23 19.83
C VAL A 203 -15.10 22.62 18.96
N THR A 204 -14.28 23.56 19.43
CA THR A 204 -12.95 23.83 18.88
C THR A 204 -11.91 23.29 19.86
N GLY A 205 -10.93 22.51 19.39
CA GLY A 205 -10.01 21.78 20.27
C GLY A 205 -8.63 21.64 19.66
N TYR A 206 -8.07 22.74 19.16
CA TYR A 206 -6.74 22.73 18.57
C TYR A 206 -5.70 22.23 19.58
N GLY A 207 -4.96 21.18 19.23
CA GLY A 207 -3.91 20.62 20.11
C GLY A 207 -4.41 20.02 21.42
N ALA A 208 -5.72 19.77 21.57
CA ALA A 208 -6.26 19.07 22.74
C ALA A 208 -5.69 17.65 22.83
N THR A 209 -5.43 17.16 24.04
CA THR A 209 -4.82 15.83 24.25
C THR A 209 -5.79 14.88 24.91
N PHE A 210 -6.07 13.76 24.26
CA PHE A 210 -6.90 12.64 24.69
C PHE A 210 -6.08 11.34 24.85
N SER A 211 -4.77 11.44 25.03
CA SER A 211 -3.90 10.26 25.10
C SER A 211 -4.30 9.34 26.25
N ASN A 212 -4.41 8.04 25.97
CA ASN A 212 -4.88 7.00 26.90
C ASN A 212 -6.29 7.25 27.47
N ALA A 213 -7.11 8.11 26.86
CA ALA A 213 -8.48 8.34 27.31
C ALA A 213 -9.41 7.20 26.87
N GLU A 214 -10.45 6.94 27.67
CA GLU A 214 -11.53 6.01 27.34
C GLU A 214 -12.63 6.77 26.60
N LEU A 215 -12.73 6.58 25.28
CA LEU A 215 -13.61 7.33 24.38
C LEU A 215 -14.70 6.45 23.76
N THR A 216 -14.98 5.30 24.38
CA THR A 216 -15.97 4.37 23.86
C THR A 216 -17.35 5.02 23.79
N LEU A 217 -18.00 4.92 22.62
CA LEU A 217 -19.31 5.53 22.32
C LEU A 217 -19.36 7.07 22.40
N VAL A 218 -18.21 7.75 22.32
CA VAL A 218 -18.19 9.22 22.26
C VAL A 218 -18.76 9.71 20.92
N SER A 219 -19.51 10.81 20.96
CA SER A 219 -19.97 11.53 19.78
C SER A 219 -19.21 12.83 19.62
N ILE A 220 -18.60 13.04 18.44
CA ILE A 220 -17.92 14.27 18.03
C ILE A 220 -18.57 14.75 16.74
N THR A 221 -19.36 15.82 16.82
CA THR A 221 -20.14 16.33 15.68
C THR A 221 -19.84 17.79 15.39
N GLU A 222 -19.73 18.13 14.11
CA GLU A 222 -19.55 19.51 13.64
C GLU A 222 -18.38 20.25 14.35
N SER A 223 -17.33 19.51 14.72
CA SER A 223 -16.26 19.98 15.60
C SER A 223 -14.93 20.11 14.87
N THR A 224 -14.04 20.96 15.41
CA THR A 224 -12.70 21.19 14.88
C THR A 224 -11.66 20.80 15.91
N LEU A 225 -11.02 19.64 15.71
CA LEU A 225 -10.01 19.05 16.60
C LEU A 225 -8.65 18.94 15.90
N ARG A 226 -8.28 19.96 15.13
CA ARG A 226 -7.00 20.00 14.41
C ARG A 226 -5.81 19.79 15.35
N LYS A 227 -4.85 18.96 14.96
CA LYS A 227 -3.67 18.59 15.76
C LYS A 227 -3.97 18.00 17.14
N ALA A 228 -5.20 17.54 17.39
CA ALA A 228 -5.50 16.84 18.63
C ALA A 228 -4.75 15.50 18.70
N ASN A 229 -4.47 15.04 19.91
CA ASN A 229 -3.70 13.82 20.15
C ASN A 229 -4.54 12.75 20.84
N PHE A 230 -4.88 11.70 20.11
CA PHE A 230 -5.61 10.50 20.57
C PHE A 230 -4.71 9.28 20.68
N GLN A 231 -3.40 9.49 20.85
CA GLN A 231 -2.44 8.39 20.97
C GLN A 231 -2.86 7.39 22.07
N ASP A 232 -2.84 6.10 21.72
CA ASP A 232 -3.15 4.97 22.60
C ASP A 232 -4.53 5.10 23.29
N ALA A 233 -5.46 5.86 22.71
CA ALA A 233 -6.81 6.02 23.24
C ALA A 233 -7.73 4.85 22.84
N GLU A 234 -8.67 4.51 23.72
CA GLU A 234 -9.69 3.49 23.50
C GLU A 234 -10.97 4.13 22.96
N ALA A 235 -11.02 4.33 21.65
CA ALA A 235 -12.08 5.05 20.93
C ALA A 235 -13.00 4.12 20.12
N SER A 236 -13.28 2.93 20.66
CA SER A 236 -14.16 1.97 20.00
C SER A 236 -15.58 2.53 19.87
N ASN A 237 -16.22 2.32 18.71
CA ASN A 237 -17.57 2.81 18.42
C ASN A 237 -17.74 4.34 18.55
N VAL A 238 -16.65 5.12 18.47
CA VAL A 238 -16.75 6.59 18.40
C VAL A 238 -17.50 7.01 17.13
N VAL A 239 -18.32 8.04 17.24
CA VAL A 239 -19.00 8.66 16.10
C VAL A 239 -18.39 10.03 15.87
N ILE A 240 -17.72 10.21 14.74
CA ILE A 240 -17.15 11.48 14.30
C ILE A 240 -17.77 11.86 12.94
N GLN A 241 -18.49 12.98 12.90
CA GLN A 241 -19.21 13.39 11.69
C GLN A 241 -19.04 14.87 11.40
N ASN A 242 -18.85 15.20 10.11
CA ASN A 242 -18.73 16.58 9.62
C ASN A 242 -17.69 17.39 10.41
N SER A 243 -16.59 16.74 10.79
CA SER A 243 -15.61 17.31 11.72
C SER A 243 -14.24 17.43 11.06
N ASP A 244 -13.46 18.40 11.52
CA ASP A 244 -12.10 18.65 11.07
C ASP A 244 -11.09 18.08 12.08
N LEU A 245 -10.46 16.98 11.70
CA LEU A 245 -9.40 16.27 12.40
C LEU A 245 -8.05 16.40 11.64
N THR A 246 -7.87 17.48 10.87
CA THR A 246 -6.61 17.69 10.12
C THR A 246 -5.41 17.67 11.06
N GLU A 247 -4.37 16.92 10.68
CA GLU A 247 -3.14 16.71 11.46
C GLU A 247 -3.35 16.02 12.83
N VAL A 248 -4.48 15.35 13.05
CA VAL A 248 -4.72 14.56 14.26
C VAL A 248 -3.74 13.39 14.39
N SER A 249 -3.39 13.02 15.63
CA SER A 249 -2.67 11.78 15.92
C SER A 249 -3.61 10.73 16.50
N PHE A 250 -3.76 9.60 15.82
CA PHE A 250 -4.39 8.36 16.29
C PHE A 250 -3.36 7.23 16.43
N PHE A 251 -2.09 7.57 16.68
CA PHE A 251 -1.01 6.58 16.83
C PHE A 251 -1.40 5.51 17.85
N GLY A 252 -1.41 4.24 17.44
CA GLY A 252 -1.74 3.10 18.31
C GLY A 252 -3.18 3.08 18.87
N ALA A 253 -4.05 4.00 18.45
CA ALA A 253 -5.39 4.11 19.00
C ALA A 253 -6.30 2.96 18.53
N ASN A 254 -7.27 2.61 19.36
CA ASN A 254 -8.31 1.64 19.00
C ASN A 254 -9.58 2.36 18.52
N LEU A 255 -9.80 2.40 17.22
CA LEU A 255 -10.97 2.97 16.54
C LEU A 255 -11.86 1.88 15.93
N ARG A 256 -11.87 0.68 16.53
CA ARG A 256 -12.71 -0.43 16.06
C ARG A 256 -14.18 0.00 16.02
N SER A 257 -14.85 -0.29 14.90
CA SER A 257 -16.24 0.08 14.64
C SER A 257 -16.53 1.59 14.71
N ALA A 258 -15.50 2.45 14.64
CA ALA A 258 -15.69 3.89 14.60
C ALA A 258 -16.45 4.32 13.35
N ARG A 259 -17.27 5.36 13.46
CA ARG A 259 -17.96 5.99 12.34
C ARG A 259 -17.38 7.37 12.13
N ILE A 260 -16.40 7.50 11.26
CA ILE A 260 -15.69 8.75 10.95
C ILE A 260 -16.09 9.20 9.54
N GLN A 261 -17.30 9.73 9.38
CA GLN A 261 -17.91 10.00 8.07
C GLN A 261 -17.85 11.48 7.70
N GLN A 262 -17.66 11.78 6.42
CA GLN A 262 -17.65 13.16 5.89
C GLN A 262 -16.73 14.10 6.67
N SER A 263 -15.59 13.59 7.13
CA SER A 263 -14.67 14.32 8.02
C SER A 263 -13.31 14.52 7.36
N LEU A 264 -12.58 15.55 7.79
CA LEU A 264 -11.25 15.86 7.29
C LEU A 264 -10.22 15.23 8.22
N LEU A 265 -9.38 14.33 7.71
CA LEU A 265 -8.28 13.68 8.42
C LEU A 265 -6.95 13.90 7.68
N GLN A 266 -6.84 14.96 6.90
CA GLN A 266 -5.66 15.23 6.07
C GLN A 266 -4.41 15.29 6.95
N HIS A 267 -3.31 14.71 6.47
CA HIS A 267 -2.04 14.68 7.21
C HIS A 267 -2.11 14.02 8.60
N SER A 268 -3.10 13.15 8.84
CA SER A 268 -3.21 12.46 10.13
C SER A 268 -2.13 11.40 10.33
N MET A 269 -1.71 11.24 11.59
CA MET A 269 -0.77 10.19 12.02
C MET A 269 -1.57 9.02 12.58
N MET A 270 -1.69 7.94 11.81
CA MET A 270 -2.54 6.77 12.12
C MET A 270 -1.73 5.47 12.06
N TYR A 271 -0.44 5.54 12.43
CA TYR A 271 0.44 4.38 12.48
C TYR A 271 -0.09 3.34 13.48
N ALA A 272 -0.17 2.08 13.04
CA ALA A 272 -0.65 0.94 13.84
C ALA A 272 -2.04 1.14 14.48
N VAL A 273 -2.87 2.02 13.92
CA VAL A 273 -4.25 2.22 14.38
C VAL A 273 -5.10 0.98 14.09
N ASN A 274 -6.07 0.70 14.96
CA ASN A 274 -7.10 -0.31 14.69
C ASN A 274 -8.38 0.36 14.20
N LEU A 275 -8.67 0.25 12.90
CA LEU A 275 -9.87 0.72 12.21
C LEU A 275 -10.75 -0.44 11.72
N ASP A 276 -10.62 -1.64 12.31
CA ASP A 276 -11.44 -2.77 11.92
C ASP A 276 -12.94 -2.44 12.05
N PHE A 277 -13.72 -2.80 11.03
CA PHE A 277 -15.17 -2.53 10.94
C PHE A 277 -15.56 -1.05 10.97
N ALA A 278 -14.60 -0.13 10.83
CA ALA A 278 -14.89 1.29 10.82
C ALA A 278 -15.59 1.73 9.54
N ASP A 279 -16.31 2.85 9.60
CA ASP A 279 -16.93 3.51 8.46
C ASP A 279 -16.33 4.91 8.29
N LEU A 280 -15.50 5.06 7.27
CA LEU A 280 -14.83 6.28 6.86
C LEU A 280 -15.42 6.88 5.58
N THR A 281 -16.70 6.60 5.29
CA THR A 281 -17.36 6.98 4.03
C THR A 281 -17.24 8.48 3.74
N GLY A 282 -16.66 8.80 2.57
CA GLY A 282 -16.47 10.15 2.04
C GLY A 282 -15.56 11.06 2.87
N SER A 283 -14.77 10.49 3.78
CA SER A 283 -13.77 11.25 4.54
C SER A 283 -12.52 11.51 3.71
N ASP A 284 -11.79 12.56 4.06
CA ASP A 284 -10.53 12.93 3.41
C ASP A 284 -9.33 12.53 4.28
N LEU A 285 -8.63 11.48 3.87
CA LEU A 285 -7.41 10.96 4.49
C LEU A 285 -6.17 11.24 3.61
N SER A 286 -6.23 12.26 2.75
CA SER A 286 -5.10 12.56 1.88
C SER A 286 -3.86 12.93 2.69
N PHE A 287 -2.71 12.42 2.26
CA PHE A 287 -1.41 12.55 2.93
C PHE A 287 -1.31 11.94 4.34
N SER A 288 -2.30 11.16 4.78
CA SER A 288 -2.26 10.49 6.09
C SER A 288 -1.29 9.30 6.10
N ASN A 289 -0.81 8.96 7.29
CA ASN A 289 0.03 7.78 7.51
C ASN A 289 -0.76 6.66 8.20
N LEU A 290 -1.14 5.63 7.44
CA LEU A 290 -1.81 4.39 7.87
C LEU A 290 -0.85 3.19 7.84
N GLU A 291 0.46 3.41 7.92
CA GLU A 291 1.44 2.33 7.98
C GLU A 291 1.14 1.36 9.13
N MET A 292 1.16 0.06 8.82
CA MET A 292 0.82 -1.03 9.74
C MET A 292 -0.57 -0.95 10.39
N ALA A 293 -1.48 -0.12 9.88
CA ALA A 293 -2.86 -0.06 10.38
C ALA A 293 -3.64 -1.34 10.06
N SER A 294 -4.57 -1.71 10.95
CA SER A 294 -5.58 -2.72 10.68
C SER A 294 -6.87 -2.02 10.25
N ILE A 295 -7.36 -2.28 9.05
CA ILE A 295 -8.51 -1.60 8.44
C ILE A 295 -9.49 -2.66 7.89
N ARG A 296 -9.56 -3.81 8.55
CA ARG A 296 -10.24 -5.00 8.04
C ARG A 296 -11.75 -4.79 8.05
N SER A 297 -12.41 -5.15 6.95
CA SER A 297 -13.86 -5.05 6.80
C SER A 297 -14.42 -3.64 7.06
N ALA A 298 -13.59 -2.62 6.88
CA ALA A 298 -14.00 -1.22 6.98
C ALA A 298 -14.63 -0.73 5.67
N SER A 299 -15.38 0.37 5.73
CA SER A 299 -15.83 1.10 4.56
C SER A 299 -15.04 2.40 4.38
N LEU A 300 -14.34 2.50 3.26
CA LEU A 300 -13.68 3.70 2.75
C LEU A 300 -14.39 4.16 1.45
N TYR A 301 -15.70 3.90 1.34
CA TYR A 301 -16.50 4.25 0.18
C TYR A 301 -16.37 5.75 -0.12
N LYS A 302 -15.97 6.11 -1.35
CA LYS A 302 -15.74 7.51 -1.78
C LYS A 302 -14.73 8.30 -0.94
N ALA A 303 -13.88 7.64 -0.16
CA ALA A 303 -12.85 8.33 0.61
C ALA A 303 -11.78 8.93 -0.32
N ASN A 304 -11.25 10.10 0.06
CA ASN A 304 -10.05 10.65 -0.58
C ASN A 304 -8.82 10.10 0.14
N LEU A 305 -8.04 9.27 -0.54
CA LEU A 305 -6.84 8.58 -0.04
C LEU A 305 -5.61 9.00 -0.86
N LYS A 306 -5.61 10.19 -1.46
CA LYS A 306 -4.48 10.67 -2.26
C LYS A 306 -3.21 10.76 -1.44
N ASN A 307 -2.12 10.20 -1.97
CA ASN A 307 -0.81 10.18 -1.31
C ASN A 307 -0.84 9.56 0.10
N VAL A 308 -1.83 8.72 0.42
CA VAL A 308 -1.86 8.01 1.70
C VAL A 308 -0.71 7.00 1.75
N ASN A 309 -0.08 6.86 2.92
CA ASN A 309 0.86 5.77 3.17
C ASN A 309 0.12 4.61 3.85
N MET A 310 -0.03 3.49 3.15
CA MET A 310 -0.61 2.25 3.67
C MET A 310 0.41 1.11 3.64
N TYR A 311 1.72 1.42 3.74
CA TYR A 311 2.76 0.41 3.78
C TYR A 311 2.46 -0.69 4.82
N SER A 312 2.43 -1.94 4.36
CA SER A 312 2.12 -3.11 5.19
C SER A 312 0.81 -3.03 5.99
N ALA A 313 -0.17 -2.23 5.55
CA ALA A 313 -1.49 -2.19 6.18
C ALA A 313 -2.27 -3.49 5.89
N ASP A 314 -3.18 -3.83 6.80
CA ASP A 314 -4.11 -4.95 6.61
C ASP A 314 -5.49 -4.41 6.22
N VAL A 315 -5.85 -4.55 4.96
CA VAL A 315 -7.10 -4.05 4.35
C VAL A 315 -8.02 -5.20 3.93
N TYR A 316 -7.99 -6.32 4.65
CA TYR A 316 -8.77 -7.52 4.34
C TYR A 316 -10.29 -7.23 4.25
N TYR A 317 -10.93 -7.56 3.14
CA TYR A 317 -12.36 -7.29 2.86
C TYR A 317 -12.81 -5.82 3.00
N THR A 318 -11.90 -4.86 2.82
CA THR A 318 -12.25 -3.44 2.89
C THR A 318 -12.99 -2.97 1.63
N ASP A 319 -13.99 -2.11 1.82
CA ASP A 319 -14.73 -1.47 0.73
C ASP A 319 -14.09 -0.14 0.34
N LEU A 320 -13.42 -0.11 -0.81
CA LEU A 320 -12.74 1.05 -1.40
C LEU A 320 -13.42 1.50 -2.71
N ARG A 321 -14.71 1.18 -2.89
CA ARG A 321 -15.45 1.60 -4.08
C ARG A 321 -15.45 3.12 -4.23
N ASP A 322 -15.27 3.59 -5.45
CA ASP A 322 -15.20 5.02 -5.80
C ASP A 322 -14.13 5.83 -5.01
N ALA A 323 -13.20 5.17 -4.31
CA ALA A 323 -12.16 5.86 -3.54
C ALA A 323 -11.03 6.37 -4.45
N ASP A 324 -10.39 7.47 -4.05
CA ASP A 324 -9.25 8.04 -4.77
C ASP A 324 -7.93 7.74 -4.04
N LEU A 325 -7.25 6.68 -4.47
CA LEU A 325 -5.93 6.26 -4.01
C LEU A 325 -4.80 6.77 -4.94
N SER A 326 -5.00 7.86 -5.67
CA SER A 326 -3.97 8.38 -6.57
C SER A 326 -2.69 8.65 -5.79
N ARG A 327 -1.57 8.10 -6.26
CA ARG A 327 -0.23 8.20 -5.63
C ARG A 327 -0.13 7.61 -4.22
N ALA A 328 -1.05 6.73 -3.83
CA ALA A 328 -0.95 6.01 -2.57
C ALA A 328 0.21 5.02 -2.57
N THR A 329 0.81 4.79 -1.40
CA THR A 329 1.80 3.72 -1.17
C THR A 329 1.09 2.54 -0.53
N LEU A 330 1.01 1.42 -1.25
CA LEU A 330 0.39 0.15 -0.87
C LEU A 330 1.42 -0.99 -0.96
N GLU A 331 2.70 -0.68 -0.80
CA GLU A 331 3.77 -1.67 -0.85
C GLU A 331 3.62 -2.72 0.26
N ASN A 332 3.82 -3.99 -0.10
CA ASN A 332 3.65 -5.16 0.78
C ASN A 332 2.28 -5.23 1.48
N THR A 333 1.25 -4.60 0.92
CA THR A 333 -0.11 -4.60 1.46
C THR A 333 -0.86 -5.86 1.05
N SER A 334 -1.65 -6.41 1.98
CA SER A 334 -2.55 -7.54 1.72
C SER A 334 -3.91 -7.03 1.23
N LEU A 335 -4.10 -7.04 -0.09
CA LEU A 335 -5.35 -6.66 -0.76
C LEU A 335 -6.16 -7.94 -1.06
N VAL A 336 -6.57 -8.65 -0.01
CA VAL A 336 -7.39 -9.87 -0.15
C VAL A 336 -8.86 -9.55 0.08
N GLY A 337 -9.72 -9.92 -0.87
CA GLY A 337 -11.17 -9.69 -0.81
C GLY A 337 -11.59 -8.21 -0.91
N VAL A 338 -10.70 -7.33 -1.36
CA VAL A 338 -10.92 -5.88 -1.35
C VAL A 338 -11.78 -5.46 -2.52
N ASN A 339 -12.72 -4.53 -2.28
CA ASN A 339 -13.56 -3.97 -3.32
C ASN A 339 -13.04 -2.61 -3.78
N LEU A 340 -12.27 -2.59 -4.87
CA LEU A 340 -11.72 -1.42 -5.56
C LEU A 340 -12.53 -1.08 -6.83
N LYS A 341 -13.78 -1.51 -6.94
CA LYS A 341 -14.60 -1.20 -8.12
C LYS A 341 -14.73 0.32 -8.28
N ASP A 342 -14.49 0.79 -9.51
CA ASP A 342 -14.52 2.22 -9.89
C ASP A 342 -13.52 3.11 -9.11
N ALA A 343 -12.57 2.52 -8.37
CA ALA A 343 -11.55 3.26 -7.63
C ALA A 343 -10.48 3.86 -8.56
N ILE A 344 -9.85 4.95 -8.11
CA ILE A 344 -8.76 5.63 -8.82
C ILE A 344 -7.44 5.30 -8.14
N LEU A 345 -6.53 4.61 -8.82
CA LEU A 345 -5.22 4.18 -8.33
C LEU A 345 -4.08 4.74 -9.20
N GLN A 346 -4.29 5.91 -9.81
CA GLN A 346 -3.31 6.48 -10.73
C GLN A 346 -1.98 6.71 -10.03
N HIS A 347 -0.91 6.16 -10.59
CA HIS A 347 0.46 6.30 -10.06
C HIS A 347 0.66 5.81 -8.63
N SER A 348 -0.20 4.92 -8.11
CA SER A 348 0.05 4.28 -6.81
C SER A 348 1.15 3.23 -6.92
N VAL A 349 1.77 2.93 -5.77
CA VAL A 349 2.86 1.95 -5.67
C VAL A 349 2.35 0.72 -4.91
N LEU A 350 2.18 -0.40 -5.61
CA LEU A 350 1.71 -1.69 -5.09
C LEU A 350 2.82 -2.75 -5.13
N ASN A 351 4.10 -2.36 -5.06
CA ASN A 351 5.19 -3.32 -5.15
C ASN A 351 5.10 -4.35 -4.01
N GLY A 352 5.25 -5.64 -4.34
CA GLY A 352 5.10 -6.74 -3.39
C GLY A 352 3.67 -6.96 -2.86
N ALA A 353 2.68 -6.20 -3.32
CA ALA A 353 1.30 -6.34 -2.83
C ALA A 353 0.68 -7.67 -3.30
N SER A 354 -0.23 -8.19 -2.48
CA SER A 354 -1.01 -9.41 -2.78
C SER A 354 -2.45 -9.02 -3.06
N ILE A 355 -2.84 -9.02 -4.34
CA ILE A 355 -4.20 -8.74 -4.80
C ILE A 355 -4.88 -10.08 -5.06
N GLU A 356 -5.61 -10.59 -4.08
CA GLU A 356 -6.28 -11.89 -4.18
C GLU A 356 -7.78 -11.74 -3.94
N GLU A 357 -8.59 -12.46 -4.71
CA GLU A 357 -10.06 -12.47 -4.56
C GLU A 357 -10.68 -11.06 -4.56
N SER A 358 -10.02 -10.10 -5.22
CA SER A 358 -10.38 -8.69 -5.15
C SER A 358 -11.14 -8.23 -6.39
N ILE A 359 -11.96 -7.21 -6.20
CA ILE A 359 -12.78 -6.62 -7.27
C ILE A 359 -12.15 -5.29 -7.68
N LEU A 360 -11.55 -5.23 -8.85
CA LEU A 360 -10.95 -4.03 -9.46
C LEU A 360 -11.68 -3.64 -10.75
N GLN A 361 -12.93 -4.07 -10.93
CA GLN A 361 -13.74 -3.79 -12.11
C GLN A 361 -13.76 -2.27 -12.38
N SER A 362 -13.45 -1.89 -13.63
CA SER A 362 -13.48 -0.49 -14.09
C SER A 362 -12.59 0.48 -13.29
N SER A 363 -11.65 -0.03 -12.49
CA SER A 363 -10.71 0.80 -11.74
C SER A 363 -9.65 1.43 -12.66
N ASP A 364 -9.14 2.59 -12.25
CA ASP A 364 -8.13 3.33 -12.97
C ASP A 364 -6.74 3.11 -12.36
N LEU A 365 -6.00 2.15 -12.92
CA LEU A 365 -4.66 1.73 -12.52
C LEU A 365 -3.57 2.34 -13.42
N ARG A 366 -3.82 3.52 -14.02
CA ARG A 366 -2.85 4.14 -14.94
C ARG A 366 -1.54 4.47 -14.25
N GLY A 367 -0.43 4.05 -14.86
CA GLY A 367 0.91 4.33 -14.34
C GLY A 367 1.22 3.66 -13.00
N VAL A 368 0.44 2.65 -12.61
CA VAL A 368 0.65 1.92 -11.35
C VAL A 368 1.96 1.12 -11.40
N SER A 369 2.64 1.00 -10.26
CA SER A 369 3.77 0.07 -10.10
C SER A 369 3.30 -1.16 -9.32
N LEU A 370 3.49 -2.34 -9.88
CA LEU A 370 3.14 -3.63 -9.28
C LEU A 370 4.33 -4.58 -9.50
N ASP A 371 5.52 -4.18 -9.04
CA ASP A 371 6.72 -5.00 -9.16
C ASP A 371 6.72 -6.06 -8.05
N SER A 372 7.10 -7.30 -8.38
CA SER A 372 7.09 -8.46 -7.48
C SER A 372 5.73 -8.74 -6.81
N GLY A 373 4.64 -8.30 -7.43
CA GLY A 373 3.29 -8.46 -6.91
C GLY A 373 2.68 -9.82 -7.25
N ARG A 374 1.57 -10.13 -6.57
CA ARG A 374 0.72 -11.28 -6.88
C ARG A 374 -0.70 -10.81 -7.15
N VAL A 375 -1.28 -11.29 -8.25
CA VAL A 375 -2.69 -11.10 -8.58
C VAL A 375 -3.30 -12.47 -8.80
N SER A 376 -4.27 -12.87 -8.00
CA SER A 376 -4.95 -14.18 -8.12
C SER A 376 -6.46 -14.06 -7.94
N HIS A 377 -7.22 -14.86 -8.70
CA HIS A 377 -8.68 -14.98 -8.53
C HIS A 377 -9.43 -13.64 -8.48
N SER A 378 -8.93 -12.62 -9.21
CA SER A 378 -9.42 -11.24 -9.09
C SER A 378 -10.21 -10.80 -10.32
N GLU A 379 -11.20 -9.94 -10.10
CA GLU A 379 -12.09 -9.39 -11.13
C GLU A 379 -11.59 -8.01 -11.56
N MET A 380 -10.92 -7.94 -12.71
CA MET A 380 -10.30 -6.74 -13.27
C MET A 380 -10.87 -6.38 -14.64
N ASN A 381 -12.09 -6.82 -14.95
CA ASN A 381 -12.74 -6.51 -16.22
C ASN A 381 -12.93 -4.99 -16.37
N LEU A 382 -12.65 -4.47 -17.56
CA LEU A 382 -12.67 -3.04 -17.89
C LEU A 382 -11.64 -2.17 -17.12
N ALA A 383 -10.74 -2.76 -16.34
CA ALA A 383 -9.70 -2.00 -15.63
C ALA A 383 -8.73 -1.31 -16.62
N ILE A 384 -8.22 -0.15 -16.22
CA ILE A 384 -7.32 0.67 -17.04
C ILE A 384 -5.90 0.61 -16.47
N LEU A 385 -5.06 -0.27 -17.01
CA LEU A 385 -3.64 -0.42 -16.65
C LEU A 385 -2.70 0.28 -17.64
N ASN A 386 -3.12 1.39 -18.25
CA ASN A 386 -2.28 2.05 -19.25
C ASN A 386 -0.99 2.55 -18.62
N ASN A 387 0.14 2.29 -19.28
CA ASN A 387 1.48 2.61 -18.80
C ASN A 387 1.81 2.03 -17.41
N ALA A 388 1.07 1.01 -16.95
CA ALA A 388 1.42 0.29 -15.74
C ALA A 388 2.79 -0.37 -15.87
N VAL A 389 3.47 -0.51 -14.75
CA VAL A 389 4.78 -1.12 -14.63
C VAL A 389 4.63 -2.36 -13.76
N ILE A 390 4.80 -3.53 -14.38
CA ILE A 390 4.57 -4.81 -13.74
C ILE A 390 5.78 -5.69 -14.05
N ARG A 391 6.69 -5.82 -13.09
CA ARG A 391 7.87 -6.68 -13.20
C ARG A 391 7.83 -7.85 -12.24
N ASN A 392 8.41 -8.98 -12.65
CA ASN A 392 8.64 -10.15 -11.79
C ASN A 392 7.40 -10.59 -10.99
N SER A 393 6.23 -10.43 -11.58
CA SER A 393 4.94 -10.60 -10.89
C SER A 393 4.17 -11.79 -11.43
N ASN A 394 3.35 -12.36 -10.56
CA ASN A 394 2.49 -13.49 -10.91
C ASN A 394 1.04 -13.02 -11.02
N ILE A 395 0.43 -13.20 -12.19
CA ILE A 395 -0.98 -12.90 -12.44
C ILE A 395 -1.67 -14.20 -12.84
N THR A 396 -2.54 -14.72 -11.99
CA THR A 396 -3.16 -16.04 -12.20
C THR A 396 -4.68 -15.99 -12.06
N LYS A 397 -5.38 -16.82 -12.84
CA LYS A 397 -6.81 -17.11 -12.68
C LYS A 397 -7.71 -15.87 -12.50
N SER A 398 -7.37 -14.79 -13.19
CA SER A 398 -8.00 -13.48 -13.02
C SER A 398 -8.72 -13.06 -14.30
N ASN A 399 -9.78 -12.27 -14.14
CA ASN A 399 -10.59 -11.78 -15.24
C ASN A 399 -10.14 -10.38 -15.65
N MET A 400 -9.49 -10.24 -16.80
CA MET A 400 -9.05 -8.96 -17.40
C MET A 400 -9.79 -8.66 -18.71
N ARG A 401 -11.04 -9.13 -18.83
CA ARG A 401 -11.87 -8.91 -20.02
C ARG A 401 -11.99 -7.42 -20.33
N SER A 402 -11.72 -7.06 -21.58
CA SER A 402 -11.78 -5.68 -22.08
C SER A 402 -10.93 -4.68 -21.28
N ALA A 403 -9.97 -5.14 -20.49
CA ALA A 403 -9.01 -4.28 -19.82
C ALA A 403 -8.13 -3.55 -20.85
N SER A 404 -7.65 -2.36 -20.49
CA SER A 404 -6.72 -1.61 -21.30
C SER A 404 -5.33 -1.66 -20.69
N LEU A 405 -4.38 -2.26 -21.39
CA LEU A 405 -2.96 -2.35 -21.02
C LEU A 405 -2.12 -1.54 -22.04
N HIS A 406 -2.66 -0.40 -22.50
CA HIS A 406 -1.97 0.41 -23.50
C HIS A 406 -0.64 0.92 -22.95
N GLY A 407 0.47 0.60 -23.62
CA GLY A 407 1.79 1.04 -23.20
C GLY A 407 2.31 0.41 -21.90
N ALA A 408 1.63 -0.60 -21.36
CA ALA A 408 2.06 -1.27 -20.13
C ALA A 408 3.42 -1.98 -20.32
N MET A 409 4.24 -1.99 -19.28
CA MET A 409 5.52 -2.70 -19.20
C MET A 409 5.34 -3.98 -18.39
N LEU A 410 5.58 -5.13 -19.02
CA LEU A 410 5.37 -6.49 -18.52
C LEU A 410 6.69 -7.26 -18.61
N GLU A 411 7.54 -7.21 -17.59
CA GLU A 411 8.87 -7.82 -17.63
C GLU A 411 8.99 -8.95 -16.60
N GLY A 412 9.41 -10.15 -17.02
CA GLY A 412 9.53 -11.26 -16.07
C GLY A 412 8.20 -11.71 -15.46
N VAL A 413 7.07 -11.42 -16.11
CA VAL A 413 5.75 -11.75 -15.54
C VAL A 413 5.34 -13.17 -15.89
N ASN A 414 4.71 -13.85 -14.93
CA ASN A 414 4.05 -15.14 -15.16
C ASN A 414 2.54 -14.93 -15.17
N VAL A 415 1.93 -15.19 -16.31
CA VAL A 415 0.51 -14.95 -16.53
C VAL A 415 -0.17 -16.28 -16.84
N SER A 416 -0.94 -16.81 -15.89
CA SER A 416 -1.54 -18.14 -16.02
C SER A 416 -3.06 -18.12 -15.90
N GLU A 417 -3.78 -18.73 -16.83
CA GLU A 417 -5.24 -18.87 -16.77
C GLU A 417 -5.98 -17.52 -16.64
N VAL A 418 -5.40 -16.46 -17.22
CA VAL A 418 -5.99 -15.11 -17.21
C VAL A 418 -6.86 -14.89 -18.44
N ASP A 419 -8.02 -14.28 -18.24
CA ASP A 419 -8.92 -13.93 -19.34
C ASP A 419 -8.69 -12.50 -19.83
N PHE A 420 -8.04 -12.36 -20.98
CA PHE A 420 -7.83 -11.10 -21.69
C PHE A 420 -8.84 -10.88 -22.83
N THR A 421 -9.99 -11.54 -22.85
CA THR A 421 -10.92 -11.41 -24.00
C THR A 421 -11.24 -9.94 -24.30
N SER A 422 -10.98 -9.52 -25.54
CA SER A 422 -11.13 -8.15 -26.04
C SER A 422 -10.25 -7.08 -25.37
N ALA A 423 -9.22 -7.48 -24.63
CA ALA A 423 -8.27 -6.54 -24.03
C ALA A 423 -7.46 -5.76 -25.09
N ASN A 424 -7.10 -4.54 -24.73
CA ASN A 424 -6.29 -3.65 -25.55
C ASN A 424 -4.83 -3.65 -25.09
N MET A 425 -3.96 -4.28 -25.87
CA MET A 425 -2.52 -4.41 -25.64
C MET A 425 -1.71 -3.47 -26.55
N LYS A 426 -2.32 -2.41 -27.07
CA LYS A 426 -1.64 -1.49 -28.00
C LYS A 426 -0.39 -0.90 -27.35
N GLY A 427 0.77 -1.02 -27.99
CA GLY A 427 2.02 -0.45 -27.50
C GLY A 427 2.59 -1.12 -26.25
N ALA A 428 1.99 -2.22 -25.78
CA ALA A 428 2.50 -2.96 -24.63
C ALA A 428 3.92 -3.46 -24.91
N LYS A 429 4.77 -3.42 -23.90
CA LYS A 429 6.15 -3.90 -23.92
C LYS A 429 6.25 -5.09 -22.99
N ALA A 430 6.42 -6.28 -23.55
CA ALA A 430 6.56 -7.49 -22.76
C ALA A 430 7.92 -8.14 -23.03
N SER A 431 8.63 -8.53 -21.96
CA SER A 431 9.92 -9.18 -22.06
C SER A 431 10.10 -10.31 -21.06
N LYS A 432 10.76 -11.40 -21.44
CA LYS A 432 11.15 -12.51 -20.53
C LYS A 432 9.96 -13.06 -19.73
N SER A 433 8.79 -13.12 -20.34
CA SER A 433 7.53 -13.41 -19.64
C SER A 433 6.87 -14.68 -20.16
N VAL A 434 6.15 -15.36 -19.28
CA VAL A 434 5.47 -16.63 -19.58
C VAL A 434 3.96 -16.43 -19.53
N TYR A 435 3.27 -16.87 -20.58
CA TYR A 435 1.81 -16.85 -20.67
C TYR A 435 1.29 -18.28 -20.90
N SER A 436 0.55 -18.81 -19.93
CA SER A 436 0.07 -20.19 -19.94
C SER A 436 -1.43 -20.27 -19.74
N GLY A 437 -2.15 -21.01 -20.59
CA GLY A 437 -3.60 -21.19 -20.37
C GLY A 437 -4.43 -19.91 -20.53
N ILE A 438 -3.90 -18.84 -21.11
CA ILE A 438 -4.60 -17.55 -21.16
C ILE A 438 -5.70 -17.55 -22.22
N ILE A 439 -6.72 -16.73 -22.00
CA ILE A 439 -7.83 -16.51 -22.95
C ILE A 439 -7.69 -15.10 -23.55
N ALA A 440 -6.99 -14.97 -24.66
CA ALA A 440 -6.68 -13.72 -25.37
C ALA A 440 -7.51 -13.51 -26.66
N ARG A 441 -8.77 -13.95 -26.67
CA ARG A 441 -9.68 -13.82 -27.83
C ARG A 441 -9.92 -12.37 -28.20
N ASN A 442 -9.92 -12.05 -29.50
CA ASN A 442 -10.18 -10.69 -30.03
C ASN A 442 -9.29 -9.59 -29.41
N THR A 443 -8.12 -9.95 -28.87
CA THR A 443 -7.18 -8.99 -28.28
C THR A 443 -6.52 -8.13 -29.35
N ARG A 444 -6.15 -6.90 -28.99
CA ARG A 444 -5.53 -5.93 -29.90
C ARG A 444 -4.09 -5.64 -29.50
N TRP A 445 -3.15 -6.16 -30.28
CA TRP A 445 -1.71 -6.03 -30.08
C TRP A 445 -1.10 -5.15 -31.17
N ALA A 446 -1.56 -3.91 -31.30
CA ALA A 446 -1.00 -2.98 -32.28
C ALA A 446 0.25 -2.30 -31.70
N TYR A 447 1.35 -2.19 -32.46
CA TYR A 447 2.60 -1.56 -32.00
C TYR A 447 3.25 -2.21 -30.78
N ALA A 448 2.92 -3.47 -30.50
CA ALA A 448 3.46 -4.18 -29.34
C ALA A 448 4.94 -4.52 -29.57
N GLN A 449 5.72 -4.50 -28.49
CA GLN A 449 7.13 -4.90 -28.47
C GLN A 449 7.25 -6.13 -27.56
N LEU A 450 7.37 -7.30 -28.16
CA LEU A 450 7.38 -8.58 -27.46
C LEU A 450 8.77 -9.22 -27.62
N ASN A 451 9.44 -9.50 -26.51
CA ASN A 451 10.79 -10.06 -26.49
C ASN A 451 10.84 -11.28 -25.56
N ASP A 452 11.45 -12.38 -25.97
CA ASP A 452 11.69 -13.54 -25.09
C ASP A 452 10.42 -14.03 -24.38
N LEU A 453 9.32 -14.18 -25.14
CA LEU A 453 8.04 -14.61 -24.58
C LEU A 453 7.81 -16.09 -24.83
N ILE A 454 7.27 -16.78 -23.83
CA ILE A 454 6.85 -18.17 -23.93
C ILE A 454 5.33 -18.20 -23.76
N ILE A 455 4.60 -18.57 -24.82
CA ILE A 455 3.14 -18.61 -24.84
C ILE A 455 2.70 -20.03 -25.16
N TYR A 456 2.00 -20.68 -24.23
CA TYR A 456 1.56 -22.06 -24.46
C TYR A 456 0.16 -22.36 -23.91
N ASN A 457 -0.48 -23.39 -24.47
CA ASN A 457 -1.83 -23.85 -24.07
C ASN A 457 -2.88 -22.73 -24.05
N SER A 458 -2.77 -21.74 -24.95
CA SER A 458 -3.52 -20.48 -24.86
C SER A 458 -4.52 -20.30 -26.00
N GLN A 459 -5.44 -19.35 -25.86
CA GLN A 459 -6.48 -19.06 -26.85
C GLN A 459 -6.30 -17.63 -27.39
N PHE A 460 -5.99 -17.50 -28.67
CA PHE A 460 -5.75 -16.26 -29.39
C PHE A 460 -6.68 -16.10 -30.60
N ASP A 461 -7.84 -16.78 -30.60
CA ASP A 461 -8.76 -16.69 -31.73
C ASP A 461 -9.15 -15.24 -32.02
N LYS A 462 -9.05 -14.89 -33.31
CA LYS A 462 -9.32 -13.54 -33.85
C LYS A 462 -8.49 -12.41 -33.22
N ALA A 463 -7.42 -12.73 -32.49
CA ALA A 463 -6.47 -11.72 -32.03
C ALA A 463 -5.83 -10.99 -33.22
N ARG A 464 -5.48 -9.71 -33.01
CA ARG A 464 -4.94 -8.84 -34.06
C ARG A 464 -3.62 -8.23 -33.64
N PHE A 465 -2.59 -8.53 -34.40
CA PHE A 465 -1.27 -7.93 -34.29
C PHE A 465 -1.06 -7.02 -35.50
N TYR A 466 -0.79 -5.74 -35.25
CA TYR A 466 -0.56 -4.76 -36.30
C TYR A 466 0.70 -3.96 -36.00
N ASN A 467 1.66 -3.97 -36.93
CA ASN A 467 2.91 -3.23 -36.79
C ASN A 467 3.65 -3.54 -35.48
N SER A 468 3.69 -4.83 -35.12
CA SER A 468 4.26 -5.31 -33.85
C SER A 468 5.55 -6.06 -34.08
N ASN A 469 6.45 -6.00 -33.11
CA ASN A 469 7.71 -6.72 -33.12
C ASN A 469 7.61 -7.94 -32.20
N LEU A 470 7.85 -9.11 -32.76
CA LEU A 470 7.88 -10.39 -32.07
C LEU A 470 9.31 -10.93 -32.19
N ASN A 471 10.10 -10.69 -31.15
CA ASN A 471 11.49 -11.10 -31.06
C ASN A 471 11.59 -12.25 -30.04
N LYS A 472 12.07 -13.42 -30.45
CA LYS A 472 12.15 -14.61 -29.59
C LYS A 472 10.81 -14.93 -28.89
N VAL A 473 9.71 -14.83 -29.64
CA VAL A 473 8.37 -15.17 -29.14
C VAL A 473 8.03 -16.59 -29.58
N ASN A 474 7.68 -17.45 -28.63
CA ASN A 474 7.17 -18.80 -28.86
C ASN A 474 5.64 -18.84 -28.69
N PHE A 475 4.96 -19.46 -29.65
CA PHE A 475 3.56 -19.91 -29.54
C PHE A 475 3.50 -21.43 -29.70
N PHE A 476 3.08 -22.11 -28.63
CA PHE A 476 2.94 -23.57 -28.61
C PHE A 476 1.53 -24.00 -28.19
N ARG A 477 0.99 -25.05 -28.85
CA ARG A 477 -0.26 -25.72 -28.44
C ARG A 477 -1.42 -24.75 -28.15
N SER A 478 -1.55 -23.73 -28.98
CA SER A 478 -2.54 -22.66 -28.80
C SER A 478 -3.58 -22.66 -29.92
N ASP A 479 -4.78 -22.18 -29.60
CA ASP A 479 -5.81 -21.91 -30.60
C ASP A 479 -5.61 -20.50 -31.16
N MET A 480 -5.26 -20.40 -32.43
CA MET A 480 -5.00 -19.14 -33.13
C MET A 480 -5.93 -19.00 -34.35
N ALA A 481 -7.12 -19.60 -34.30
CA ALA A 481 -8.09 -19.54 -35.38
C ALA A 481 -8.48 -18.08 -35.73
N GLY A 482 -8.36 -17.72 -37.00
CA GLY A 482 -8.68 -16.37 -37.50
C GLY A 482 -7.74 -15.27 -37.00
N ILE A 483 -6.59 -15.61 -36.41
CA ILE A 483 -5.59 -14.62 -36.00
C ILE A 483 -5.11 -13.80 -37.21
N LEU A 484 -4.86 -12.51 -36.99
CA LEU A 484 -4.36 -11.61 -38.02
C LEU A 484 -3.05 -10.97 -37.58
N PHE A 485 -1.98 -11.28 -38.29
CA PHE A 485 -0.72 -10.54 -38.25
C PHE A 485 -0.62 -9.64 -39.48
N SER A 486 -0.37 -8.35 -39.28
CA SER A 486 -0.19 -7.40 -40.37
C SER A 486 0.95 -6.42 -40.09
N LYS A 487 1.88 -6.26 -41.04
CA LYS A 487 3.07 -5.40 -40.91
C LYS A 487 3.94 -5.73 -39.69
N SER A 488 3.85 -6.96 -39.20
CA SER A 488 4.57 -7.40 -38.00
C SER A 488 5.85 -8.14 -38.38
N ALA A 489 6.88 -7.94 -37.57
CA ALA A 489 8.18 -8.59 -37.74
C ALA A 489 8.31 -9.75 -36.75
N PHE A 490 8.81 -10.87 -37.25
CA PHE A 490 9.18 -12.05 -36.47
C PHE A 490 10.68 -12.24 -36.59
N ILE A 491 11.37 -12.27 -35.45
CA ILE A 491 12.82 -12.43 -35.36
C ILE A 491 13.09 -13.51 -34.32
N GLY A 492 13.82 -14.58 -34.67
CA GLY A 492 14.15 -15.64 -33.71
C GLY A 492 12.93 -16.31 -33.08
N SER A 493 11.76 -16.25 -33.72
CA SER A 493 10.48 -16.66 -33.11
C SER A 493 10.06 -18.06 -33.57
N SER A 494 9.18 -18.71 -32.81
CA SER A 494 8.63 -20.01 -33.18
C SER A 494 7.12 -20.06 -33.00
N ILE A 495 6.43 -20.67 -33.97
CA ILE A 495 5.00 -20.94 -33.95
C ILE A 495 4.85 -22.41 -34.30
N HIS A 496 4.53 -23.26 -33.33
CA HIS A 496 4.43 -24.70 -33.56
C HIS A 496 3.33 -25.42 -32.77
N GLY A 497 2.77 -26.47 -33.35
CA GLY A 497 1.72 -27.28 -32.73
C GLY A 497 0.40 -26.53 -32.46
N ASN A 498 0.11 -25.46 -33.22
CA ASN A 498 -1.07 -24.62 -33.00
C ASN A 498 -2.22 -24.95 -33.96
N THR A 499 -3.44 -24.52 -33.61
CA THR A 499 -4.57 -24.51 -34.56
C THR A 499 -4.67 -23.15 -35.23
N MET A 500 -4.45 -23.07 -36.55
CA MET A 500 -4.37 -21.79 -37.27
C MET A 500 -5.39 -21.64 -38.43
N SER A 501 -6.57 -22.26 -38.30
CA SER A 501 -7.62 -22.14 -39.33
C SER A 501 -7.95 -20.67 -39.63
N ALA A 502 -7.97 -20.29 -40.91
CA ALA A 502 -8.21 -18.91 -41.36
C ALA A 502 -7.25 -17.84 -40.82
N ALA A 503 -6.07 -18.22 -40.29
CA ALA A 503 -5.02 -17.29 -39.92
C ALA A 503 -4.50 -16.50 -41.13
N LYS A 504 -4.10 -15.24 -40.92
CA LYS A 504 -3.61 -14.36 -41.99
C LYS A 504 -2.32 -13.67 -41.58
N PHE A 505 -1.33 -13.75 -42.46
CA PHE A 505 -0.08 -12.99 -42.39
C PHE A 505 -0.04 -12.02 -43.58
N ARG A 506 0.05 -10.72 -43.32
CA ARG A 506 0.03 -9.67 -44.35
C ARG A 506 1.20 -8.72 -44.16
N ASP A 507 2.06 -8.58 -45.17
CA ASP A 507 3.23 -7.70 -45.09
C ASP A 507 4.12 -8.00 -43.87
N CYS A 508 4.19 -9.27 -43.47
CA CYS A 508 5.01 -9.71 -42.34
C CYS A 508 6.43 -10.06 -42.81
N THR A 509 7.40 -9.83 -41.94
CA THR A 509 8.79 -10.25 -42.17
C THR A 509 9.14 -11.37 -41.21
N PHE A 510 9.90 -12.34 -41.71
CA PHE A 510 10.35 -13.51 -40.96
C PHE A 510 11.87 -13.59 -41.09
N LYS A 511 12.57 -13.51 -39.95
CA LYS A 511 14.01 -13.70 -39.85
C LYS A 511 14.27 -14.74 -38.78
N ASN A 512 14.95 -15.83 -39.13
CA ASN A 512 15.20 -16.94 -38.22
C ASN A 512 13.93 -17.36 -37.49
N THR A 513 12.86 -17.63 -38.23
CA THR A 513 11.54 -17.90 -37.64
C THR A 513 11.04 -19.27 -38.08
N LEU A 514 10.59 -20.05 -37.11
CA LEU A 514 10.04 -21.39 -37.30
C LEU A 514 8.51 -21.33 -37.30
N VAL A 515 7.87 -21.92 -38.33
CA VAL A 515 6.41 -22.05 -38.41
C VAL A 515 6.06 -23.46 -38.90
N VAL A 516 5.92 -24.40 -37.98
CA VAL A 516 5.72 -25.84 -38.28
C VAL A 516 4.53 -26.43 -37.54
N ASP A 517 3.96 -27.52 -38.04
CA ASP A 517 2.89 -28.27 -37.34
C ASP A 517 1.66 -27.45 -36.94
N ASN A 518 1.27 -26.50 -37.79
CA ASN A 518 0.15 -25.58 -37.52
C ASN A 518 -1.11 -25.81 -38.39
N GLY A 519 -1.10 -26.86 -39.23
CA GLY A 519 -2.20 -27.15 -40.17
C GLY A 519 -2.36 -26.13 -41.31
N ILE A 520 -1.33 -25.31 -41.56
CA ILE A 520 -1.25 -24.34 -42.66
C ILE A 520 0.12 -24.43 -43.34
N SER A 521 0.22 -23.96 -44.59
CA SER A 521 1.53 -23.73 -45.22
C SER A 521 2.25 -22.58 -44.52
N ALA A 522 3.54 -22.74 -44.26
CA ALA A 522 4.35 -21.70 -43.65
C ALA A 522 4.41 -20.43 -44.54
N PRO A 523 4.40 -19.22 -43.94
CA PRO A 523 4.62 -17.98 -44.68
C PRO A 523 5.99 -17.95 -45.37
N VAL A 524 6.08 -17.23 -46.50
CA VAL A 524 7.34 -17.04 -47.23
C VAL A 524 8.39 -16.40 -46.30
N GLY A 525 9.57 -17.00 -46.22
CA GLY A 525 10.69 -16.54 -45.38
C GLY A 525 10.78 -17.21 -44.01
N ALA A 526 9.77 -17.97 -43.59
CA ALA A 526 9.84 -18.83 -42.40
C ALA A 526 10.27 -20.26 -42.76
N ILE A 527 10.87 -20.96 -41.81
CA ILE A 527 11.16 -22.39 -41.92
C ILE A 527 9.86 -23.15 -41.66
N GLY A 528 9.41 -23.90 -42.67
CA GLY A 528 8.06 -24.48 -42.70
C GLY A 528 7.95 -25.98 -42.46
N SER A 529 9.07 -26.67 -42.25
CA SER A 529 9.11 -28.13 -42.04
C SER A 529 10.31 -28.54 -41.19
N ILE A 530 10.18 -29.64 -40.45
CA ILE A 530 11.26 -30.23 -39.65
C ILE A 530 12.47 -30.58 -40.53
N ASP A 531 12.25 -31.20 -41.71
CA ASP A 531 13.34 -31.51 -42.66
C ASP A 531 14.16 -30.27 -43.07
N ALA A 532 13.51 -29.12 -43.21
CA ALA A 532 14.20 -27.88 -43.58
C ALA A 532 15.00 -27.32 -42.40
N LEU A 533 14.54 -27.55 -41.17
CA LEU A 533 15.26 -27.21 -39.95
C LEU A 533 16.51 -28.12 -39.78
N GLU A 534 16.39 -29.42 -40.03
CA GLU A 534 17.52 -30.37 -40.00
C GLU A 534 18.60 -30.03 -41.05
N GLN A 535 18.17 -29.70 -42.27
CA GLN A 535 19.08 -29.23 -43.31
C GLN A 535 19.81 -27.95 -42.91
N LEU A 536 19.11 -27.04 -42.22
CA LEU A 536 19.70 -25.81 -41.70
C LEU A 536 20.77 -26.11 -40.65
N PHE A 537 20.49 -26.95 -39.66
CA PHE A 537 21.50 -27.34 -38.66
C PHE A 537 22.71 -28.06 -39.27
N SER A 538 22.54 -28.71 -40.43
CA SER A 538 23.66 -29.31 -41.17
C SER A 538 24.55 -28.28 -41.89
N SER A 539 24.11 -27.02 -42.00
CA SER A 539 24.77 -25.96 -42.79
C SER A 539 25.08 -24.67 -42.03
N GLU A 540 24.39 -24.41 -40.91
CA GLU A 540 24.58 -23.26 -40.02
C GLU A 540 24.80 -23.71 -38.57
N LEU A 541 25.85 -23.20 -37.92
CA LEU A 541 26.21 -23.56 -36.55
C LEU A 541 25.39 -22.81 -35.48
N VAL A 542 24.78 -21.66 -35.83
CA VAL A 542 24.05 -20.79 -34.90
C VAL A 542 22.68 -20.46 -35.48
N PHE A 543 21.63 -21.02 -34.89
CA PHE A 543 20.25 -20.68 -35.23
C PHE A 543 19.51 -20.16 -33.99
N ASP A 544 19.64 -18.85 -33.75
CA ASP A 544 19.11 -18.17 -32.57
C ASP A 544 17.58 -17.99 -32.64
N VAL A 545 16.88 -18.98 -32.11
CA VAL A 545 15.41 -19.05 -32.04
C VAL A 545 14.99 -19.37 -30.61
N ASN A 546 13.83 -18.88 -30.20
CA ASN A 546 13.14 -19.39 -29.02
C ASN A 546 12.49 -20.73 -29.38
N TYR A 547 13.08 -21.82 -28.91
CA TYR A 547 12.62 -23.19 -29.15
C TYR A 547 11.75 -23.73 -28.01
N SER A 548 11.21 -22.88 -27.13
CA SER A 548 10.43 -23.38 -26.00
C SER A 548 9.37 -24.41 -26.42
N TYR A 549 9.35 -25.51 -25.67
CA TYR A 549 8.50 -26.69 -25.87
C TYR A 549 8.64 -27.40 -27.21
N PHE A 550 9.69 -27.13 -27.99
CA PHE A 550 9.94 -27.84 -29.24
C PHE A 550 10.37 -29.29 -29.00
N ASP A 551 10.03 -30.17 -29.94
CA ASP A 551 10.35 -31.59 -29.87
C ASP A 551 11.51 -31.91 -30.82
N PHE A 552 12.71 -32.08 -30.26
CA PHE A 552 13.91 -32.52 -30.95
C PHE A 552 14.17 -34.02 -30.82
N SER A 553 13.17 -34.80 -30.42
CA SER A 553 13.40 -36.20 -30.09
C SER A 553 13.95 -36.99 -31.28
N GLY A 554 15.01 -37.76 -31.06
CA GLY A 554 15.70 -38.57 -32.07
C GLY A 554 16.52 -37.76 -33.10
N MET A 555 16.54 -36.43 -33.02
CA MET A 555 17.25 -35.60 -34.00
C MET A 555 18.77 -35.65 -33.80
N SER A 556 19.51 -35.55 -34.90
CA SER A 556 20.97 -35.47 -34.87
C SER A 556 21.43 -34.02 -34.82
N LEU A 557 21.87 -33.56 -33.64
CA LEU A 557 22.17 -32.18 -33.31
C LEU A 557 23.65 -31.99 -32.89
N HIS A 558 24.58 -32.65 -33.60
CA HIS A 558 26.01 -32.61 -33.30
C HIS A 558 26.61 -31.21 -33.53
N ASP A 559 27.46 -30.75 -32.60
CA ASP A 559 28.28 -29.52 -32.74
C ASP A 559 27.45 -28.22 -32.90
N ILE A 560 26.19 -28.22 -32.46
CA ILE A 560 25.30 -27.05 -32.54
C ILE A 560 25.55 -26.07 -31.40
N ASP A 561 25.55 -24.78 -31.72
CA ASP A 561 25.62 -23.70 -30.73
C ASP A 561 24.23 -23.18 -30.37
N PHE A 562 23.75 -23.61 -29.19
CA PHE A 562 22.55 -23.13 -28.52
C PHE A 562 22.87 -22.13 -27.40
N SER A 563 24.03 -21.48 -27.42
CA SER A 563 24.37 -20.52 -26.36
C SER A 563 23.34 -19.37 -26.28
N ASN A 564 22.92 -19.07 -25.06
CA ASN A 564 21.86 -18.10 -24.74
C ASN A 564 20.50 -18.37 -25.41
N ALA A 565 20.29 -19.56 -25.98
CA ALA A 565 19.00 -19.93 -26.56
C ALA A 565 17.93 -20.09 -25.47
N VAL A 566 16.67 -19.85 -25.85
CA VAL A 566 15.52 -20.13 -25.00
C VAL A 566 15.00 -21.51 -25.36
N LEU A 567 15.27 -22.50 -24.50
CA LEU A 567 15.00 -23.92 -24.71
C LEU A 567 14.08 -24.48 -23.61
N ALA A 568 13.32 -23.64 -22.91
CA ALA A 568 12.51 -24.09 -21.79
C ALA A 568 11.45 -25.12 -22.24
N GLY A 569 11.35 -26.24 -21.54
CA GLY A 569 10.39 -27.31 -21.83
C GLY A 569 10.68 -28.13 -23.09
N VAL A 570 11.85 -27.95 -23.72
CA VAL A 570 12.25 -28.70 -24.92
C VAL A 570 12.44 -30.18 -24.60
N LYS A 571 12.06 -31.02 -25.56
CA LYS A 571 12.32 -32.46 -25.54
C LYS A 571 13.51 -32.79 -26.43
N PHE A 572 14.50 -33.45 -25.85
CA PHE A 572 15.67 -33.99 -26.52
C PHE A 572 15.71 -35.51 -26.38
N ASN A 573 14.57 -36.17 -26.21
CA ASN A 573 14.52 -37.61 -25.97
C ASN A 573 15.22 -38.36 -27.12
N ASP A 574 16.15 -39.28 -26.83
CA ASP A 574 16.94 -40.00 -27.85
C ASP A 574 17.76 -39.11 -28.83
N ALA A 575 17.89 -37.80 -28.59
CA ALA A 575 18.58 -36.89 -29.50
C ALA A 575 20.11 -37.06 -29.42
N HIS A 576 20.81 -36.90 -30.55
CA HIS A 576 22.28 -36.90 -30.56
C HIS A 576 22.81 -35.47 -30.34
N LEU A 577 23.25 -35.16 -29.13
CA LEU A 577 23.66 -33.82 -28.71
C LEU A 577 25.18 -33.69 -28.51
N SER A 578 25.99 -34.52 -29.16
CA SER A 578 27.43 -34.49 -28.91
C SER A 578 28.06 -33.15 -29.35
N LYS A 579 28.93 -32.57 -28.50
CA LYS A 579 29.59 -31.26 -28.67
C LYS A 579 28.66 -30.04 -28.70
N VAL A 580 27.42 -30.18 -28.25
CA VAL A 580 26.49 -29.05 -28.22
C VAL A 580 26.91 -28.02 -27.18
N ASN A 581 26.78 -26.74 -27.54
CA ASN A 581 27.02 -25.63 -26.63
C ASN A 581 25.70 -25.04 -26.10
N PHE A 582 25.40 -25.26 -24.82
CA PHE A 582 24.27 -24.66 -24.10
C PHE A 582 24.67 -23.50 -23.18
N THR A 583 25.84 -22.88 -23.38
CA THR A 583 26.31 -21.82 -22.47
C THR A 583 25.27 -20.71 -22.29
N GLY A 584 24.85 -20.44 -21.06
CA GLY A 584 23.86 -19.39 -20.75
C GLY A 584 22.43 -19.66 -21.23
N ALA A 585 22.14 -20.85 -21.79
CA ALA A 585 20.83 -21.18 -22.31
C ALA A 585 19.79 -21.36 -21.19
N ASN A 586 18.52 -21.08 -21.49
CA ASN A 586 17.41 -21.41 -20.60
C ASN A 586 16.89 -22.82 -20.92
N LEU A 587 17.36 -23.82 -20.16
CA LEU A 587 16.99 -25.24 -20.25
C LEU A 587 16.00 -25.65 -19.13
N SER A 588 15.23 -24.70 -18.59
CA SER A 588 14.28 -25.04 -17.53
C SER A 588 13.24 -26.05 -18.03
N PHE A 589 12.97 -27.09 -17.24
CA PHE A 589 12.01 -28.16 -17.55
C PHE A 589 12.27 -28.94 -18.84
N THR A 590 13.50 -28.95 -19.36
CA THR A 590 13.83 -29.76 -20.55
C THR A 590 13.90 -31.24 -20.24
N ASP A 591 13.60 -32.08 -21.22
CA ASP A 591 13.73 -33.54 -21.10
C ASP A 591 14.87 -34.06 -21.95
N PHE A 592 15.92 -34.57 -21.32
CA PHE A 592 17.08 -35.20 -21.97
C PHE A 592 17.06 -36.73 -21.90
N THR A 593 15.95 -37.36 -21.53
CA THR A 593 15.90 -38.82 -21.37
C THR A 593 16.47 -39.54 -22.61
N ASP A 594 17.45 -40.41 -22.40
CA ASP A 594 18.12 -41.19 -23.46
C ASP A 594 18.87 -40.37 -24.54
N ALA A 595 19.01 -39.05 -24.37
CA ALA A 595 19.85 -38.21 -25.22
C ALA A 595 21.36 -38.56 -25.11
N ARG A 596 22.13 -38.35 -26.18
CA ARG A 596 23.58 -38.53 -26.18
C ARG A 596 24.29 -37.22 -25.87
N LEU A 597 24.76 -37.06 -24.62
CA LEU A 597 25.37 -35.83 -24.11
C LEU A 597 26.92 -35.87 -24.05
N GLU A 598 27.58 -36.32 -25.11
CA GLU A 598 29.06 -36.37 -25.17
C GLU A 598 29.65 -34.98 -25.43
N ASP A 599 30.64 -34.53 -24.65
CA ASP A 599 31.32 -33.22 -24.81
C ASP A 599 30.39 -31.98 -24.82
N VAL A 600 29.28 -32.02 -24.09
CA VAL A 600 28.29 -30.92 -24.04
C VAL A 600 28.69 -29.83 -23.04
N ASN A 601 28.55 -28.56 -23.44
CA ASN A 601 28.84 -27.42 -22.57
C ASN A 601 27.58 -26.79 -21.97
N PHE A 602 27.37 -26.97 -20.66
CA PHE A 602 26.25 -26.39 -19.89
C PHE A 602 26.61 -25.13 -19.08
N ALA A 603 27.75 -24.49 -19.32
CA ALA A 603 28.22 -23.38 -18.50
C ALA A 603 27.17 -22.27 -18.35
N ASN A 604 26.79 -21.92 -17.13
CA ASN A 604 25.77 -20.90 -16.82
C ASN A 604 24.36 -21.17 -17.39
N ALA A 605 24.06 -22.38 -17.86
CA ALA A 605 22.72 -22.72 -18.30
C ALA A 605 21.74 -22.81 -17.11
N ASN A 606 20.49 -22.42 -17.31
CA ASN A 606 19.42 -22.63 -16.33
C ASN A 606 18.80 -24.02 -16.52
N LEU A 607 19.16 -24.98 -15.67
CA LEU A 607 18.67 -26.37 -15.71
C LEU A 607 17.53 -26.63 -14.71
N LEU A 608 16.86 -25.60 -14.20
CA LEU A 608 15.80 -25.76 -13.20
C LEU A 608 14.70 -26.72 -13.70
N GLY A 609 14.55 -27.87 -13.03
CA GLY A 609 13.54 -28.88 -13.36
C GLY A 609 13.83 -29.70 -14.63
N ALA A 610 15.04 -29.59 -15.21
CA ALA A 610 15.43 -30.43 -16.33
C ALA A 610 15.55 -31.91 -15.90
N ASN A 611 15.06 -32.81 -16.75
CA ASN A 611 15.24 -34.25 -16.60
C ASN A 611 16.50 -34.68 -17.36
N ILE A 612 17.50 -35.16 -16.63
CA ILE A 612 18.78 -35.66 -17.16
C ILE A 612 18.97 -37.14 -16.77
N ALA A 613 17.89 -37.84 -16.40
CA ALA A 613 17.97 -39.22 -15.93
C ALA A 613 18.23 -40.18 -17.11
N GLY A 614 19.26 -41.02 -16.99
CA GLY A 614 19.58 -42.08 -17.96
C GLY A 614 21.00 -42.08 -18.54
N HIS A 615 21.89 -41.18 -18.11
CA HIS A 615 23.21 -41.06 -18.76
C HIS A 615 24.39 -41.62 -17.94
N ASP A 616 25.28 -42.31 -18.66
CA ASP A 616 26.71 -42.50 -18.32
C ASP A 616 27.51 -41.18 -18.50
N ALA A 617 26.93 -40.03 -18.11
CA ALA A 617 27.48 -38.69 -18.41
C ALA A 617 28.62 -38.23 -17.48
N PHE A 618 29.30 -39.14 -16.79
CA PHE A 618 30.49 -38.82 -15.97
C PHE A 618 31.60 -39.86 -16.15
N GLU A 619 32.07 -40.08 -17.39
CA GLU A 619 33.43 -40.59 -17.58
C GLU A 619 34.40 -39.40 -17.60
N GLU A 620 34.86 -38.99 -16.41
CA GLU A 620 36.10 -38.24 -16.30
C GLU A 620 37.24 -39.10 -16.86
N LYS A 621 37.85 -38.66 -17.96
CA LYS A 621 39.17 -39.14 -18.35
C LYS A 621 40.19 -38.65 -17.33
N ASP A 622 40.65 -39.60 -16.52
CA ASP A 622 41.88 -39.62 -15.73
C ASP A 622 42.07 -38.48 -14.70
N GLU A 623 41.67 -38.71 -13.44
CA GLU A 623 42.52 -38.40 -12.27
C GLU A 623 42.08 -39.15 -10.99
N VAL A 624 43.04 -39.92 -10.43
CA VAL A 624 43.22 -40.52 -9.09
C VAL A 624 41.98 -41.00 -8.27
N PRO A 625 41.93 -42.29 -7.84
CA PRO A 625 40.80 -42.83 -7.10
C PRO A 625 40.77 -42.38 -5.64
N GLY A 626 39.77 -41.60 -5.25
CA GLY A 626 39.51 -41.35 -3.82
C GLY A 626 38.58 -40.22 -3.44
N GLU A 627 37.43 -39.99 -4.10
CA GLU A 627 36.37 -39.12 -3.56
C GLU A 627 35.02 -39.38 -4.26
N ARG A 628 34.34 -40.47 -3.90
CA ARG A 628 32.92 -40.70 -4.22
C ARG A 628 32.10 -40.26 -3.02
N ASP A 629 31.60 -39.02 -3.03
CA ASP A 629 30.37 -38.55 -2.36
C ASP A 629 30.37 -37.01 -2.25
N SER A 630 30.16 -36.27 -3.35
CA SER A 630 29.73 -34.85 -3.25
C SER A 630 29.08 -34.20 -4.48
N LEU A 631 28.89 -34.88 -5.62
CA LEU A 631 28.62 -34.19 -6.90
C LEU A 631 27.19 -34.31 -7.47
N LEU A 632 26.17 -34.53 -6.64
CA LEU A 632 24.76 -34.50 -7.07
C LEU A 632 24.06 -33.13 -6.88
N SER A 633 24.80 -32.02 -6.77
CA SER A 633 24.17 -30.69 -6.55
C SER A 633 24.86 -29.49 -7.22
N ARG A 634 25.44 -29.66 -8.41
CA ARG A 634 25.87 -28.52 -9.22
C ARG A 634 25.15 -28.45 -10.56
#